data_AF-A0A6V7J0Q1-F1
#
_entry.id   AF-A0A6V7J0Q1-F1
#
_cell.length_a   1.000
_cell.length_b   1.000
_cell.length_c   1.000
_cell.angle_alpha   90.00
_cell.angle_beta   90.00
_cell.angle_gamma   90.00
#
_symmetry.space_group_name_H-M   'P 1'
#
loop_
_entity.id
_entity.type
_entity.pdbx_description
1 polymer ?
#
loop_
_entity_poly.entity_id
_entity_poly.type
_entity_poly.pdbx_seq_one_letter_code
_entity_poly.pdbx_strand_id
1 'polypeptide(L)'
;ALITSPVSAPLPLDAPLTPTFYETLYALLTSIEPSNPLFWASIDLITALSAHSSDTLIHIYKFPQLLSPFLTSSLSPDQRMRLLKLLKRLTKGIRIHWHESWLPGLILTLTQWIDPAQDPALITNSLSLLINLCRKNPPAIYTLVNPTNNKKLNKNLLRLQTNDPKIQILCCKILLTMEETNHEIPEQFILRFVEVTFQIISKTIEERQLELLSETVDFFEEVRLHEKTKDSLKNFANYARDIQNILELLEESPPEVREAVLKFFASILKLRIKEVGAFHKTFAAMAVDSLRNFRVSKNALALLRVVVKESLGGEEEILSEHEVQFLVSLILSEALEDEVVVELLQVVQELLAIRRDQ
;
A
#
# COMPACT_ATOMS: atom_id res chain seq x y z
N ALA A 1 -31.83 -51.19 24.99
CA ALA A 1 -30.84 -50.26 25.55
C ALA A 1 -30.09 -49.63 24.38
N LEU A 2 -30.36 -48.35 24.13
CA LEU A 2 -29.88 -47.59 22.98
C LEU A 2 -28.39 -47.25 23.15
N ILE A 3 -27.61 -47.53 22.11
CA ILE A 3 -26.21 -47.14 21.96
C ILE A 3 -26.20 -45.65 21.59
N THR A 4 -25.83 -44.78 22.53
CA THR A 4 -25.54 -43.37 22.25
C THR A 4 -24.05 -43.23 21.94
N SER A 5 -23.74 -43.05 20.66
CA SER A 5 -22.46 -42.50 20.19
C SER A 5 -22.30 -41.08 20.75
N PRO A 6 -21.12 -40.68 21.28
CA PRO A 6 -20.88 -39.29 21.60
C PRO A 6 -20.73 -38.53 20.28
N VAL A 7 -21.73 -37.69 19.98
CA VAL A 7 -21.63 -36.67 18.94
C VAL A 7 -20.47 -35.76 19.32
N SER A 8 -19.35 -35.89 18.62
CA SER A 8 -18.21 -34.99 18.75
C SER A 8 -18.68 -33.59 18.39
N ALA A 9 -18.66 -32.68 19.37
CA ALA A 9 -18.89 -31.27 19.10
C ALA A 9 -17.93 -30.80 17.99
N PRO A 10 -18.39 -29.96 17.04
CA PRO A 10 -17.49 -29.36 16.07
C PRO A 10 -16.41 -28.59 16.82
N LEU A 11 -15.15 -28.92 16.56
CA LEU A 11 -14.01 -28.17 17.08
C LEU A 11 -14.17 -26.69 16.70
N PRO A 12 -13.93 -25.75 17.63
CA PRO A 12 -13.93 -24.34 17.29
C PRO A 12 -12.93 -24.10 16.16
N LEU A 13 -13.32 -23.32 15.15
CA LEU A 13 -12.48 -23.01 13.97
C LEU A 13 -11.12 -22.38 14.33
N ASP A 14 -10.93 -21.95 15.58
CA ASP A 14 -9.74 -21.27 16.10
C ASP A 14 -8.85 -22.17 16.99
N ALA A 15 -9.10 -23.48 17.07
CA ALA A 15 -8.19 -24.38 17.77
C ALA A 15 -6.84 -24.47 17.02
N PRO A 16 -5.68 -24.27 17.68
CA PRO A 16 -4.40 -24.33 17.02
C PRO A 16 -4.18 -25.74 16.44
N LEU A 17 -3.96 -25.81 15.12
CA LEU A 17 -3.62 -27.06 14.44
C LEU A 17 -2.33 -27.62 15.05
N THR A 18 -2.26 -28.95 15.21
CA THR A 18 -1.11 -29.59 15.82
C THR A 18 0.13 -29.43 14.94
N PRO A 19 1.34 -29.31 15.50
CA PRO A 19 2.57 -29.26 14.72
C PRO A 19 2.72 -30.41 13.72
N THR A 20 2.28 -31.60 14.13
CA THR A 20 2.25 -32.82 13.32
C THR A 20 1.47 -32.66 12.01
N PHE A 21 0.42 -31.84 11.98
CA PHE A 21 -0.34 -31.58 10.76
C PHE A 21 0.50 -30.82 9.72
N TYR A 22 1.19 -29.74 10.13
CA TYR A 22 2.02 -28.96 9.23
C TYR A 22 3.25 -29.74 8.77
N GLU A 23 3.87 -30.51 9.65
CA GLU A 23 4.98 -31.41 9.31
C GLU A 23 4.56 -32.47 8.29
N THR A 24 3.38 -33.08 8.48
CA THR A 24 2.83 -34.07 7.53
C THR A 24 2.53 -33.42 6.19
N LEU A 25 1.95 -32.22 6.19
CA LEU A 25 1.66 -31.48 4.96
C LEU A 25 2.94 -31.08 4.22
N TYR A 26 3.97 -30.66 4.95
CA TYR A 26 5.29 -30.37 4.39
C TYR A 26 5.90 -31.62 3.75
N ALA A 27 5.93 -32.73 4.48
CA ALA A 27 6.44 -34.01 3.99
C ALA A 27 5.69 -34.49 2.74
N LEU A 28 4.35 -34.38 2.76
CA LEU A 28 3.51 -34.70 1.61
C LEU A 28 3.94 -33.90 0.38
N LEU A 29 4.05 -32.58 0.49
CA LEU A 29 4.43 -31.70 -0.63
C LEU A 29 5.85 -31.92 -1.13
N THR A 30 6.79 -32.37 -0.27
CA THR A 30 8.13 -32.77 -0.73
C THR A 30 8.13 -34.10 -1.49
N SER A 31 7.11 -34.93 -1.32
CA SER A 31 7.03 -36.29 -1.89
C SER A 31 6.21 -36.40 -3.17
N ILE A 32 5.48 -35.34 -3.56
CA ILE A 32 4.56 -35.36 -4.69
C ILE A 32 4.92 -34.30 -5.73
N GLU A 33 4.73 -34.64 -7.00
CA GLU A 33 4.95 -33.72 -8.12
C GLU A 33 3.72 -32.85 -8.40
N PRO A 34 3.88 -31.69 -9.07
CA PRO A 34 2.76 -30.85 -9.51
C PRO A 34 1.80 -31.54 -10.50
N SER A 35 2.21 -32.66 -11.11
CA SER A 35 1.34 -33.50 -11.95
C SER A 35 0.26 -34.21 -11.12
N ASN A 36 0.47 -34.38 -9.81
CA ASN A 36 -0.45 -35.07 -8.91
C ASN A 36 -1.57 -34.12 -8.43
N PRO A 37 -2.87 -34.46 -8.56
CA PRO A 37 -3.97 -33.64 -8.05
C PRO A 37 -3.88 -33.32 -6.56
N LEU A 38 -3.28 -34.21 -5.76
CA LEU A 38 -3.10 -34.01 -4.32
C LEU A 38 -2.17 -32.83 -4.00
N PHE A 39 -1.23 -32.50 -4.89
CA PHE A 39 -0.39 -31.32 -4.77
C PHE A 39 -1.27 -30.07 -4.77
N TRP A 40 -2.17 -29.96 -5.74
CA TRP A 40 -3.07 -28.82 -5.86
C TRP A 40 -4.07 -28.74 -4.71
N ALA A 41 -4.65 -29.88 -4.28
CA ALA A 41 -5.48 -29.90 -3.08
C ALA A 41 -4.73 -29.39 -1.84
N SER A 42 -3.45 -29.74 -1.72
CA SER A 42 -2.58 -29.22 -0.65
C SER A 42 -2.31 -27.72 -0.79
N ILE A 43 -2.14 -27.21 -2.01
CA ILE A 43 -2.02 -25.76 -2.29
C ILE A 43 -3.30 -25.00 -1.87
N ASP A 44 -4.49 -25.56 -2.13
CA ASP A 44 -5.75 -24.94 -1.69
C ASP A 44 -5.86 -24.91 -0.18
N LEU A 45 -5.48 -26.00 0.48
CA LEU A 45 -5.46 -26.09 1.92
C LEU A 45 -4.52 -25.03 2.53
N ILE A 46 -3.29 -24.88 2.01
CA ILE A 46 -2.37 -23.83 2.47
C ILE A 46 -2.95 -22.44 2.18
N THR A 47 -3.63 -22.26 1.06
CA THR A 47 -4.28 -20.99 0.72
C THR A 47 -5.35 -20.65 1.74
N ALA A 48 -6.16 -21.61 2.18
CA ALA A 48 -7.13 -21.40 3.26
C ALA A 48 -6.43 -21.10 4.60
N LEU A 49 -5.41 -21.88 4.97
CA LEU A 49 -4.66 -21.72 6.23
C LEU A 49 -3.93 -20.38 6.33
N SER A 50 -3.46 -19.84 5.21
CA SER A 50 -2.78 -18.53 5.17
C SER A 50 -3.68 -17.34 5.54
N ALA A 51 -4.99 -17.56 5.73
CA ALA A 51 -5.89 -16.56 6.32
C ALA A 51 -5.78 -16.44 7.84
N HIS A 52 -5.40 -17.51 8.52
CA HIS A 52 -5.47 -17.61 9.98
C HIS A 52 -4.11 -17.93 10.62
N SER A 53 -3.14 -18.45 9.86
CA SER A 53 -1.86 -18.95 10.41
C SER A 53 -0.67 -18.59 9.52
N SER A 54 -0.66 -17.38 8.95
CA SER A 54 0.40 -16.91 8.06
C SER A 54 1.78 -17.02 8.71
N ASP A 55 1.94 -16.55 9.94
CA ASP A 55 3.26 -16.48 10.60
C ASP A 55 3.85 -17.87 10.82
N THR A 56 3.02 -18.83 11.23
CA THR A 56 3.40 -20.24 11.38
C THR A 56 3.86 -20.84 10.05
N LEU A 57 3.09 -20.63 8.98
CA LEU A 57 3.44 -21.14 7.64
C LEU A 57 4.74 -20.51 7.10
N ILE A 58 4.98 -19.24 7.40
CA ILE A 58 6.10 -18.47 6.87
C ILE A 58 7.38 -18.69 7.67
N HIS A 59 7.32 -18.48 8.98
CA HIS A 59 8.51 -18.39 9.84
C HIS A 59 8.90 -19.73 10.47
N ILE A 60 7.92 -20.59 10.78
CA ILE A 60 8.18 -21.90 11.39
C ILE A 60 8.41 -22.95 10.30
N TYR A 61 7.42 -23.14 9.42
CA TYR A 61 7.45 -24.22 8.44
C TYR A 61 8.02 -23.83 7.07
N LYS A 62 8.33 -22.55 6.84
CA LYS A 62 9.07 -22.09 5.67
C LYS A 62 8.43 -22.53 4.33
N PHE A 63 7.09 -22.46 4.27
CA PHE A 63 6.35 -22.80 3.06
C PHE A 63 6.71 -21.96 1.82
N PRO A 64 7.04 -20.65 1.92
CA PRO A 64 7.57 -19.91 0.76
C PRO A 64 8.77 -20.60 0.13
N GLN A 65 9.72 -21.04 0.95
CA GLN A 65 10.94 -21.72 0.51
C GLN A 65 10.65 -23.07 -0.15
N LEU A 66 9.72 -23.83 0.44
CA LEU A 66 9.27 -25.11 -0.12
C LEU A 66 8.57 -24.94 -1.48
N LEU A 67 7.73 -23.93 -1.61
CA LEU A 67 6.83 -23.77 -2.76
C LEU A 67 7.49 -23.06 -3.94
N SER A 68 8.48 -22.21 -3.69
CA SER A 68 9.13 -21.40 -4.74
C SER A 68 9.74 -22.21 -5.88
N PRO A 69 10.41 -23.36 -5.66
CA PRO A 69 10.97 -24.18 -6.73
C PRO A 69 9.92 -24.75 -7.70
N PHE A 70 8.66 -24.88 -7.29
CA PHE A 70 7.59 -25.36 -8.16
C PHE A 70 7.08 -24.29 -9.12
N LEU A 71 7.39 -23.02 -8.87
CA LEU A 71 7.00 -21.90 -9.74
C LEU A 71 7.90 -21.88 -10.99
N THR A 72 7.53 -22.70 -11.98
CA THR A 72 8.31 -22.92 -13.20
C THR A 72 7.48 -22.67 -14.46
N SER A 73 8.16 -22.56 -15.61
CA SER A 73 7.55 -22.39 -16.92
C SER A 73 6.92 -23.66 -17.51
N SER A 74 6.96 -24.81 -16.80
CA SER A 74 6.31 -26.05 -17.25
C SER A 74 4.85 -26.15 -16.79
N LEU A 75 4.47 -25.43 -15.73
CA LEU A 75 3.09 -25.39 -15.23
C LEU A 75 2.12 -24.78 -16.26
N SER A 76 0.84 -25.15 -16.22
CA SER A 76 -0.18 -24.45 -17.01
C SER A 76 -0.36 -23.00 -16.52
N PRO A 77 -0.89 -22.08 -17.35
CA PRO A 77 -1.12 -20.68 -16.94
C PRO A 77 -1.93 -20.55 -15.64
N ASP A 78 -2.99 -21.34 -15.48
CA ASP A 78 -3.83 -21.34 -14.28
C ASP A 78 -3.08 -21.83 -13.04
N GLN A 79 -2.30 -22.90 -13.20
CA GLN A 79 -1.45 -23.46 -12.14
C GLN A 79 -0.38 -22.46 -11.69
N ARG A 80 0.28 -21.78 -12.64
CA ARG A 80 1.24 -20.71 -12.34
C ARG A 80 0.57 -19.60 -11.56
N MET A 81 -0.57 -19.11 -12.04
CA MET A 81 -1.30 -18.01 -11.40
C MET A 81 -1.71 -18.37 -9.97
N ARG A 82 -2.20 -19.59 -9.76
CA ARG A 82 -2.62 -20.09 -8.43
C ARG A 82 -1.45 -20.15 -7.45
N LEU A 83 -0.34 -20.75 -7.84
CA LEU A 83 0.86 -20.83 -7.01
C LEU A 83 1.47 -19.43 -6.76
N LEU A 84 1.50 -18.58 -7.78
CA LEU A 84 2.00 -17.21 -7.69
C LEU A 84 1.18 -16.37 -6.71
N LYS A 85 -0.16 -16.48 -6.72
CA LYS A 85 -1.05 -15.80 -5.76
C LYS A 85 -0.79 -16.29 -4.33
N LEU A 86 -0.59 -17.59 -4.13
CA LEU A 86 -0.25 -18.14 -2.81
C LEU A 86 1.11 -17.62 -2.32
N LEU A 87 2.15 -17.70 -3.15
CA LEU A 87 3.47 -17.19 -2.80
C LEU A 87 3.43 -15.69 -2.50
N LYS A 88 2.71 -14.89 -3.29
CA LYS A 88 2.49 -13.46 -3.03
C LYS A 88 1.90 -13.23 -1.63
N ARG A 89 0.91 -14.05 -1.24
CA ARG A 89 0.29 -13.97 0.09
C ARG A 89 1.26 -14.36 1.21
N LEU A 90 1.96 -15.49 1.06
CA LEU A 90 2.90 -16.00 2.07
C LEU A 90 4.18 -15.15 2.18
N THR A 91 4.46 -14.27 1.23
CA THR A 91 5.65 -13.40 1.29
C THR A 91 5.34 -12.00 1.80
N LYS A 92 4.07 -11.67 2.06
CA LYS A 92 3.70 -10.37 2.63
C LYS A 92 4.33 -10.24 4.02
N GLY A 93 5.31 -9.35 4.16
CA GLY A 93 6.01 -9.11 5.43
C GLY A 93 7.11 -10.12 5.77
N ILE A 94 7.55 -10.95 4.82
CA ILE A 94 8.62 -11.92 5.05
C ILE A 94 9.95 -11.23 5.43
N ARG A 95 10.71 -11.84 6.34
CA ARG A 95 12.05 -11.39 6.74
C ARG A 95 13.10 -12.41 6.31
N ILE A 96 13.95 -12.01 5.39
CA ILE A 96 15.02 -12.83 4.80
C ILE A 96 16.35 -12.38 5.40
N HIS A 97 16.86 -13.17 6.34
CA HIS A 97 18.03 -12.79 7.14
C HIS A 97 19.37 -13.07 6.44
N TRP A 98 19.41 -14.00 5.48
CA TRP A 98 20.61 -14.41 4.76
C TRP A 98 20.30 -14.79 3.31
N HIS A 99 21.33 -15.06 2.51
CA HIS A 99 21.19 -15.52 1.13
C HIS A 99 20.63 -16.94 1.08
N GLU A 100 19.30 -17.05 0.94
CA GLU A 100 18.63 -18.34 0.83
C GLU A 100 18.71 -18.88 -0.61
N SER A 101 18.93 -20.19 -0.78
CA SER A 101 19.23 -20.82 -2.08
C SER A 101 18.07 -20.80 -3.10
N TRP A 102 16.82 -20.71 -2.63
CA TRP A 102 15.63 -20.65 -3.49
C TRP A 102 15.43 -19.26 -4.12
N LEU A 103 16.02 -18.22 -3.53
CA LEU A 103 15.74 -16.83 -3.88
C LEU A 103 16.23 -16.43 -5.28
N PRO A 104 17.46 -16.81 -5.73
CA PRO A 104 17.92 -16.48 -7.08
C PRO A 104 17.05 -17.07 -8.19
N GLY A 105 16.63 -18.34 -8.03
CA GLY A 105 15.76 -19.01 -8.99
C GLY A 105 14.40 -18.34 -9.09
N LEU A 106 13.79 -18.02 -7.95
CA LEU A 106 12.49 -17.35 -7.93
C LEU A 106 12.57 -15.94 -8.53
N ILE A 107 13.56 -15.14 -8.15
CA ILE A 107 13.74 -13.77 -8.68
C ILE A 107 13.96 -13.82 -10.20
N LEU A 108 14.73 -14.77 -10.70
CA LEU A 108 14.92 -14.95 -12.14
C LEU A 108 13.58 -15.27 -12.84
N THR A 109 12.77 -16.19 -12.31
CA THR A 109 11.45 -16.51 -12.87
C THR A 109 10.54 -15.28 -12.88
N LEU A 110 10.48 -14.53 -11.76
CA LEU A 110 9.63 -13.35 -11.66
C LEU A 110 10.06 -12.25 -12.63
N THR A 111 11.36 -11.96 -12.73
CA THR A 111 11.87 -10.95 -13.68
C THR A 111 11.64 -11.34 -15.13
N GLN A 112 11.57 -12.64 -15.45
CA GLN A 112 11.20 -13.11 -16.79
C GLN A 112 9.70 -12.92 -17.08
N TRP A 113 8.83 -13.07 -16.07
CA TRP A 113 7.39 -12.88 -16.22
C TRP A 113 6.95 -11.42 -16.19
N ILE A 114 7.80 -10.52 -15.69
CA ILE A 114 7.65 -9.07 -15.82
C ILE A 114 8.12 -8.66 -17.22
N ASP A 115 7.32 -9.01 -18.23
CA ASP A 115 7.55 -8.69 -19.63
C ASP A 115 6.27 -8.08 -20.24
N PRO A 116 6.35 -6.97 -21.00
CA PRO A 116 5.18 -6.36 -21.63
C PRO A 116 4.36 -7.27 -22.54
N ALA A 117 4.92 -8.38 -23.03
CA ALA A 117 4.20 -9.35 -23.85
C ALA A 117 3.35 -10.36 -23.05
N GLN A 118 3.44 -10.35 -21.72
CA GLN A 118 2.70 -11.26 -20.84
C GLN A 118 1.33 -10.71 -20.46
N ASP A 119 0.47 -11.57 -19.93
CA ASP A 119 -0.81 -11.20 -19.34
C ASP A 119 -0.63 -10.17 -18.21
N PRO A 120 -1.34 -9.02 -18.22
CA PRO A 120 -1.31 -8.02 -17.15
C PRO A 120 -1.50 -8.59 -15.74
N ALA A 121 -2.33 -9.63 -15.58
CA ALA A 121 -2.52 -10.25 -14.27
C ALA A 121 -1.25 -10.99 -13.81
N LEU A 122 -0.53 -11.64 -14.73
CA LEU A 122 0.73 -12.32 -14.44
C LEU A 122 1.81 -11.30 -14.04
N ILE A 123 1.92 -10.19 -14.79
CA ILE A 123 2.86 -9.11 -14.50
C ILE A 123 2.58 -8.52 -13.12
N THR A 124 1.31 -8.19 -12.83
CA THR A 124 0.88 -7.59 -11.57
C THR A 124 1.23 -8.48 -10.36
N ASN A 125 0.92 -9.77 -10.43
CA ASN A 125 1.23 -10.70 -9.33
C ASN A 125 2.74 -10.97 -9.21
N SER A 126 3.48 -10.98 -10.33
CA SER A 126 4.94 -11.15 -10.33
C SER A 126 5.66 -9.95 -9.71
N LEU A 127 5.28 -8.73 -10.10
CA LEU A 127 5.78 -7.49 -9.49
C LEU A 127 5.47 -7.46 -8.00
N SER A 128 4.23 -7.78 -7.61
CA SER A 128 3.81 -7.75 -6.21
C SER A 128 4.61 -8.75 -5.36
N LEU A 129 4.80 -9.98 -5.84
CA LEU A 129 5.64 -10.97 -5.16
C LEU A 129 7.09 -10.50 -5.07
N LEU A 130 7.65 -9.94 -6.17
CA LEU A 130 9.02 -9.44 -6.17
C LEU A 130 9.22 -8.29 -5.18
N ILE A 131 8.27 -7.35 -5.09
CA ILE A 131 8.27 -6.27 -4.11
C ILE A 131 8.24 -6.82 -2.68
N ASN A 132 7.38 -7.80 -2.40
CA ASN A 132 7.31 -8.44 -1.09
C ASN A 132 8.64 -9.08 -0.68
N LEU A 133 9.31 -9.76 -1.62
CA LEU A 133 10.62 -10.37 -1.38
C LEU A 133 11.70 -9.32 -1.10
N CYS A 134 11.68 -8.20 -1.82
CA CYS A 134 12.75 -7.19 -1.73
C CYS A 134 12.56 -6.19 -0.58
N ARG A 135 11.32 -5.89 -0.19
CA ARG A 135 11.01 -4.86 0.81
C ARG A 135 11.67 -5.20 2.16
N LYS A 136 12.60 -4.35 2.61
CA LYS A 136 13.38 -4.51 3.85
C LYS A 136 14.19 -5.82 3.92
N ASN A 137 14.55 -6.38 2.76
CA ASN A 137 15.29 -7.65 2.65
C ASN A 137 16.54 -7.45 1.75
N PRO A 138 17.66 -6.95 2.30
CA PRO A 138 18.88 -6.72 1.53
C PRO A 138 19.36 -7.91 0.69
N PRO A 139 19.33 -9.18 1.17
CA PRO A 139 19.73 -10.33 0.35
C PRO A 139 18.91 -10.48 -0.95
N ALA A 140 17.60 -10.19 -0.89
CA ALA A 140 16.74 -10.22 -2.06
C ALA A 140 17.04 -9.08 -3.03
N ILE A 141 17.27 -7.87 -2.50
CA ILE A 141 17.65 -6.71 -3.31
C ILE A 141 18.97 -6.99 -4.04
N TYR A 142 20.00 -7.46 -3.34
CA TYR A 142 21.30 -7.81 -3.94
C TYR A 142 21.19 -8.88 -5.03
N THR A 143 20.31 -9.87 -4.85
CA THR A 143 20.04 -10.90 -5.85
C THR A 143 19.33 -10.33 -7.08
N LEU A 144 18.40 -9.39 -6.88
CA LEU A 144 17.65 -8.71 -7.94
C LEU A 144 18.55 -7.78 -8.77
N VAL A 145 19.41 -7.02 -8.11
CA VAL A 145 20.22 -5.97 -8.76
C VAL A 145 21.47 -6.53 -9.45
N ASN A 146 21.72 -7.84 -9.34
CA ASN A 146 22.73 -8.54 -10.11
C ASN A 146 22.60 -8.19 -11.62
N PRO A 147 23.72 -7.85 -12.31
CA PRO A 147 23.71 -7.32 -13.68
C PRO A 147 22.82 -8.05 -14.69
N THR A 148 22.71 -9.39 -14.60
CA THR A 148 21.92 -10.21 -15.52
C THR A 148 20.41 -9.93 -15.40
N ASN A 149 19.93 -9.80 -14.17
CA ASN A 149 18.50 -9.56 -13.87
C ASN A 149 18.15 -8.08 -14.08
N ASN A 150 19.03 -7.20 -13.63
CA ASN A 150 18.82 -5.75 -13.56
C ASN A 150 18.58 -5.12 -14.93
N LYS A 151 19.43 -5.42 -15.92
CA LYS A 151 19.32 -4.81 -17.26
C LYS A 151 18.00 -5.16 -17.95
N LYS A 152 17.59 -6.43 -17.89
CA LYS A 152 16.34 -6.89 -18.51
C LYS A 152 15.13 -6.32 -17.78
N LEU A 153 15.15 -6.36 -16.45
CA LEU A 153 14.07 -5.81 -15.64
C LEU A 153 13.88 -4.31 -15.91
N ASN A 154 14.92 -3.50 -15.85
CA ASN A 154 14.81 -2.05 -16.08
C ASN A 154 14.26 -1.72 -17.47
N LYS A 155 14.72 -2.43 -18.50
CA LYS A 155 14.18 -2.29 -19.86
C LYS A 155 12.68 -2.61 -19.90
N ASN A 156 12.26 -3.67 -19.22
CA ASN A 156 10.85 -4.05 -19.17
C ASN A 156 10.03 -3.06 -18.34
N LEU A 157 10.51 -2.59 -17.18
CA LEU A 157 9.84 -1.56 -16.36
C LEU A 157 9.59 -0.27 -17.14
N LEU A 158 10.56 0.18 -17.95
CA LEU A 158 10.39 1.33 -18.85
C LEU A 158 9.27 1.10 -19.87
N ARG A 159 9.20 -0.10 -20.47
CA ARG A 159 8.17 -0.44 -21.45
C ARG A 159 6.79 -0.66 -20.83
N LEU A 160 6.72 -1.03 -19.56
CA LEU A 160 5.47 -1.21 -18.82
C LEU A 160 4.83 0.12 -18.40
N GLN A 161 5.51 1.26 -18.57
CA GLN A 161 4.98 2.59 -18.24
C GLN A 161 3.74 2.99 -19.05
N THR A 162 3.49 2.37 -20.21
CA THR A 162 2.33 2.68 -21.06
C THR A 162 1.13 1.75 -20.83
N ASN A 163 1.23 0.84 -19.87
CA ASN A 163 0.23 -0.20 -19.63
C ASN A 163 -0.76 0.20 -18.53
N ASP A 164 -1.36 -0.79 -17.87
CA ASP A 164 -2.31 -0.64 -16.78
C ASP A 164 -1.77 0.27 -15.64
N PRO A 165 -2.57 1.24 -15.14
CA PRO A 165 -2.20 2.13 -14.04
C PRO A 165 -1.63 1.41 -12.80
N LYS A 166 -2.20 0.24 -12.45
CA LYS A 166 -1.73 -0.56 -11.31
C LYS A 166 -0.33 -1.11 -11.54
N ILE A 167 -0.02 -1.52 -12.77
CA ILE A 167 1.33 -1.96 -13.15
C ILE A 167 2.31 -0.79 -13.02
N GLN A 168 1.92 0.41 -13.45
CA GLN A 168 2.77 1.61 -13.35
C GLN A 168 3.12 1.95 -11.89
N ILE A 169 2.15 1.88 -10.97
CA ILE A 169 2.41 2.01 -9.53
C ILE A 169 3.40 0.93 -9.03
N LEU A 170 3.17 -0.33 -9.40
CA LEU A 170 4.05 -1.43 -8.98
C LEU A 170 5.48 -1.27 -9.55
N CYS A 171 5.63 -0.76 -10.77
CA CYS A 171 6.93 -0.41 -11.34
C CYS A 171 7.64 0.66 -10.52
N CYS A 172 6.93 1.72 -10.10
CA CYS A 172 7.51 2.74 -9.22
C CYS A 172 7.92 2.13 -7.86
N LYS A 173 7.07 1.27 -7.29
CA LYS A 173 7.31 0.63 -5.99
C LYS A 173 8.54 -0.28 -5.99
N ILE A 174 8.76 -1.06 -7.04
CA ILE A 174 9.96 -1.89 -7.13
C ILE A 174 11.23 -1.06 -7.33
N LEU A 175 11.17 0.02 -8.11
CA LEU A 175 12.31 0.94 -8.28
C LEU A 175 12.72 1.61 -6.97
N LEU A 176 11.76 2.09 -6.18
CA LEU A 176 12.01 2.60 -4.84
C LEU A 176 12.59 1.54 -3.91
N THR A 177 12.13 0.29 -4.03
CA THR A 177 12.67 -0.81 -3.20
C THR A 177 14.10 -1.15 -3.58
N MET A 178 14.50 -0.97 -4.85
CA MET A 178 15.87 -1.24 -5.32
C MET A 178 16.85 -0.07 -5.08
N GLU A 179 16.34 1.11 -4.74
CA GLU A 179 17.11 2.36 -4.68
C GLU A 179 18.26 2.32 -3.66
N GLU A 180 18.11 1.58 -2.56
CA GLU A 180 19.13 1.42 -1.51
C GLU A 180 20.48 0.88 -2.04
N THR A 181 20.50 0.35 -3.27
CA THR A 181 21.69 -0.19 -3.95
C THR A 181 22.34 0.73 -4.99
N ASN A 182 22.11 2.04 -4.90
CA ASN A 182 22.63 3.09 -5.80
C ASN A 182 21.99 3.14 -7.19
N HIS A 183 20.73 2.72 -7.31
CA HIS A 183 19.96 2.95 -8.54
C HIS A 183 19.29 4.32 -8.49
N GLU A 184 19.66 5.20 -9.43
CA GLU A 184 18.92 6.45 -9.66
C GLU A 184 17.56 6.14 -10.26
N ILE A 185 16.51 6.72 -9.68
CA ILE A 185 15.15 6.65 -10.21
C ILE A 185 15.02 7.79 -11.22
N PRO A 186 14.76 7.52 -12.51
CA PRO A 186 14.61 8.59 -13.48
C PRO A 186 13.41 9.46 -13.12
N GLU A 187 13.58 10.78 -13.16
CA GLU A 187 12.54 11.76 -12.80
C GLU A 187 11.21 11.51 -13.53
N GLN A 188 11.26 11.13 -14.81
CA GLN A 188 10.07 10.80 -15.60
C GLN A 188 9.21 9.68 -14.98
N PHE A 189 9.81 8.70 -14.30
CA PHE A 189 9.05 7.68 -13.57
C PHE A 189 8.27 8.27 -12.41
N ILE A 190 8.87 9.24 -11.71
CA ILE A 190 8.25 9.88 -10.55
C ILE A 190 7.11 10.79 -11.03
N LEU A 191 7.34 11.59 -12.07
CA LEU A 191 6.29 12.43 -12.66
C LEU A 191 5.12 11.60 -13.18
N ARG A 192 5.42 10.48 -13.87
CA ARG A 192 4.39 9.55 -14.33
C ARG A 192 3.66 8.87 -13.19
N PHE A 193 4.37 8.53 -12.11
CA PHE A 193 3.76 7.99 -10.90
C PHE A 193 2.75 8.97 -10.28
N VAL A 194 3.07 10.27 -10.21
CA VAL A 194 2.12 11.28 -9.71
C VAL A 194 0.86 11.32 -10.58
N GLU A 195 1.03 11.40 -11.91
CA GLU A 195 -0.09 11.42 -12.86
C GLU A 195 -1.01 10.19 -12.69
N VAL A 196 -0.42 9.00 -12.59
CA VAL A 196 -1.13 7.74 -12.41
C VAL A 196 -1.81 7.67 -11.04
N THR A 197 -1.18 8.23 -10.00
CA THR A 197 -1.74 8.28 -8.66
C THR A 197 -3.04 9.09 -8.66
N PHE A 198 -3.05 10.27 -9.30
CA PHE A 198 -4.27 11.05 -9.47
C PHE A 198 -5.35 10.27 -10.23
N GLN A 199 -5.00 9.59 -11.33
CA GLN A 199 -5.95 8.78 -12.11
C GLN A 199 -6.56 7.64 -11.29
N ILE A 200 -5.74 6.93 -10.50
CA ILE A 200 -6.23 5.83 -9.66
C ILE A 200 -7.10 6.36 -8.53
N ILE A 201 -6.71 7.47 -7.89
CA ILE A 201 -7.54 8.09 -6.85
C ILE A 201 -8.91 8.45 -7.41
N SER A 202 -8.98 9.19 -8.52
CA SER A 202 -10.24 9.54 -9.20
C SER A 202 -11.08 8.31 -9.49
N LYS A 203 -10.49 7.27 -10.11
CA LYS A 203 -11.19 6.02 -10.43
C LYS A 203 -11.70 5.30 -9.17
N THR A 204 -10.90 5.23 -8.11
CA THR A 204 -11.28 4.54 -6.86
C THR A 204 -12.36 5.28 -6.09
N ILE A 205 -12.47 6.61 -6.24
CA ILE A 205 -13.57 7.40 -5.71
C ILE A 205 -14.86 7.02 -6.44
N GLU A 206 -14.86 7.04 -7.77
CA GLU A 206 -16.01 6.68 -8.61
C GLU A 206 -16.49 5.24 -8.39
N GLU A 207 -15.54 4.29 -8.36
CA GLU A 207 -15.80 2.85 -8.19
C GLU A 207 -15.96 2.43 -6.72
N ARG A 208 -15.79 3.36 -5.76
CA ARG A 208 -15.86 3.14 -4.31
C ARG A 208 -14.94 2.03 -3.79
N GLN A 209 -13.72 1.97 -4.32
CA GLN A 209 -12.71 0.97 -3.94
C GLN A 209 -11.83 1.49 -2.81
N LEU A 210 -12.38 1.56 -1.59
CA LEU A 210 -11.72 2.18 -0.43
C LEU A 210 -10.36 1.54 -0.07
N GLU A 211 -10.23 0.22 -0.21
CA GLU A 211 -8.97 -0.49 0.07
C GLU A 211 -7.87 -0.05 -0.91
N LEU A 212 -8.17 -0.02 -2.21
CA LEU A 212 -7.21 0.41 -3.23
C LEU A 212 -6.87 1.90 -3.11
N LEU A 213 -7.86 2.74 -2.76
CA LEU A 213 -7.64 4.16 -2.48
C LEU A 213 -6.64 4.32 -1.33
N SER A 214 -6.89 3.65 -0.20
CA SER A 214 -6.03 3.72 0.99
C SER A 214 -4.62 3.22 0.69
N GLU A 215 -4.48 2.08 -0.01
CA GLU A 215 -3.18 1.55 -0.43
C GLU A 215 -2.40 2.53 -1.34
N THR A 216 -3.12 3.21 -2.24
CA THR A 216 -2.53 4.18 -3.17
C THR A 216 -2.04 5.42 -2.44
N VAL A 217 -2.86 5.95 -1.52
CA VAL A 217 -2.50 7.11 -0.68
C VAL A 217 -1.33 6.80 0.26
N ASP A 218 -1.34 5.62 0.89
CA ASP A 218 -0.23 5.15 1.72
C ASP A 218 1.07 5.07 0.93
N PHE A 219 1.00 4.53 -0.29
CA PHE A 219 2.18 4.44 -1.14
C PHE A 219 2.66 5.81 -1.61
N PHE A 220 1.77 6.75 -1.94
CA PHE A 220 2.18 8.13 -2.24
C PHE A 220 2.91 8.78 -1.06
N GLU A 221 2.46 8.58 0.17
CA GLU A 221 3.15 9.09 1.36
C GLU A 221 4.54 8.44 1.53
N GLU A 222 4.69 7.14 1.25
CA GLU A 222 6.01 6.48 1.20
C GLU A 222 6.92 7.14 0.17
N VAL A 223 6.41 7.41 -1.04
CA VAL A 223 7.19 8.09 -2.10
C VAL A 223 7.53 9.52 -1.69
N ARG A 224 6.64 10.25 -1.02
CA ARG A 224 6.88 11.62 -0.56
C ARG A 224 7.99 11.71 0.49
N LEU A 225 8.04 10.74 1.39
CA LEU A 225 9.05 10.70 2.46
C LEU A 225 10.44 10.35 1.93
N HIS A 226 10.53 9.70 0.77
CA HIS A 226 11.77 9.24 0.20
C HIS A 226 12.65 10.40 -0.31
N GLU A 227 13.90 10.50 0.13
CA GLU A 227 14.75 11.68 -0.13
C GLU A 227 14.97 11.96 -1.63
N LYS A 228 15.24 10.91 -2.43
CA LYS A 228 15.55 11.07 -3.86
C LYS A 228 14.37 11.41 -4.76
N THR A 229 13.14 11.33 -4.26
CA THR A 229 11.93 11.62 -5.05
C THR A 229 11.34 12.98 -4.76
N LYS A 230 11.62 13.56 -3.58
CA LYS A 230 11.03 14.82 -3.10
C LYS A 230 11.11 15.95 -4.11
N ASP A 231 12.25 16.13 -4.76
CA ASP A 231 12.42 17.23 -5.70
C ASP A 231 11.69 16.98 -7.02
N SER A 232 11.75 15.76 -7.55
CA SER A 232 10.97 15.38 -8.72
C SER A 232 9.46 15.47 -8.48
N LEU A 233 8.98 15.16 -7.28
CA LEU A 233 7.56 15.30 -6.92
C LEU A 233 7.10 16.75 -7.01
N LYS A 234 7.93 17.73 -6.64
CA LYS A 234 7.59 19.16 -6.75
C LYS A 234 7.52 19.65 -8.18
N ASN A 235 8.22 18.99 -9.10
CA ASN A 235 8.30 19.39 -10.51
C ASN A 235 7.07 18.96 -11.34
N PHE A 236 6.11 18.25 -10.75
CA PHE A 236 4.89 17.86 -11.47
C PHE A 236 3.97 19.08 -11.68
N ALA A 237 3.71 19.42 -12.94
CA ALA A 237 3.06 20.69 -13.31
C ALA A 237 1.54 20.73 -13.07
N ASN A 238 0.86 19.58 -13.00
CA ASN A 238 -0.60 19.52 -13.07
C ASN A 238 -1.31 19.40 -11.71
N TYR A 239 -0.63 19.66 -10.58
CA TYR A 239 -1.24 19.52 -9.26
C TYR A 239 -2.56 20.28 -9.13
N ALA A 240 -2.61 21.56 -9.49
CA ALA A 240 -3.81 22.37 -9.31
C ALA A 240 -5.02 21.81 -10.08
N ARG A 241 -4.80 21.42 -11.34
CA ARG A 241 -5.85 20.82 -12.17
C ARG A 241 -6.32 19.48 -11.59
N ASP A 242 -5.39 18.61 -11.22
CA ASP A 242 -5.75 17.25 -10.80
C ASP A 242 -6.34 17.23 -9.37
N ILE A 243 -5.95 18.17 -8.51
CA ILE A 243 -6.61 18.42 -7.22
C ILE A 243 -8.04 18.90 -7.43
N GLN A 244 -8.27 19.88 -8.31
CA GLN A 244 -9.61 20.38 -8.61
C GLN A 244 -10.54 19.26 -9.08
N ASN A 245 -10.06 18.39 -9.99
CA ASN A 245 -10.82 17.24 -10.45
C ASN A 245 -11.21 16.29 -9.30
N ILE A 246 -10.29 16.03 -8.36
CA ILE A 246 -10.59 15.20 -7.19
C ILE A 246 -11.64 15.88 -6.29
N LEU A 247 -11.52 17.19 -6.05
CA LEU A 247 -12.46 17.94 -5.23
C LEU A 247 -13.89 17.84 -5.78
N GLU A 248 -14.06 17.96 -7.10
CA GLU A 248 -15.36 17.80 -7.78
C GLU A 248 -15.94 16.40 -7.58
N LEU A 249 -15.11 15.34 -7.63
CA LEU A 249 -15.55 13.97 -7.37
C LEU A 249 -15.95 13.74 -5.91
N LEU A 250 -15.41 14.52 -4.97
CA LEU A 250 -15.65 14.35 -3.54
C LEU A 250 -16.97 14.96 -3.06
N GLU A 251 -17.57 15.91 -3.79
CA GLU A 251 -18.81 16.61 -3.38
C GLU A 251 -19.93 15.63 -2.99
N GLU A 252 -20.11 14.59 -3.82
CA GLU A 252 -21.14 13.54 -3.65
C GLU A 252 -20.58 12.23 -3.06
N SER A 253 -19.32 12.23 -2.64
CA SER A 253 -18.66 11.03 -2.12
C SER A 253 -19.01 10.78 -0.65
N PRO A 254 -19.07 9.50 -0.21
CA PRO A 254 -19.34 9.16 1.18
C PRO A 254 -18.20 9.60 2.11
N PRO A 255 -18.47 9.84 3.41
CA PRO A 255 -17.48 10.35 4.36
C PRO A 255 -16.20 9.52 4.45
N GLU A 256 -16.27 8.19 4.33
CA GLU A 256 -15.12 7.29 4.40
C GLU A 256 -14.15 7.48 3.23
N VAL A 257 -14.67 7.80 2.05
CA VAL A 257 -13.84 8.10 0.86
C VAL A 257 -13.15 9.44 1.05
N ARG A 258 -13.87 10.46 1.53
CA ARG A 258 -13.29 11.79 1.82
C ARG A 258 -12.15 11.67 2.81
N GLU A 259 -12.36 10.93 3.89
CA GLU A 259 -11.37 10.70 4.96
C GLU A 259 -10.05 10.13 4.41
N ALA A 260 -10.11 9.14 3.52
CA ALA A 260 -8.92 8.58 2.88
C ALA A 260 -8.19 9.60 1.98
N VAL A 261 -8.94 10.46 1.28
CA VAL A 261 -8.35 11.51 0.42
C VAL A 261 -7.77 12.67 1.23
N LEU A 262 -8.27 12.98 2.43
CA LEU A 262 -7.66 14.01 3.29
C LEU A 262 -6.19 13.71 3.57
N LYS A 263 -5.86 12.43 3.79
CA LYS A 263 -4.47 11.99 3.97
C LYS A 263 -3.62 12.32 2.74
N PHE A 264 -4.15 12.10 1.54
CA PHE A 264 -3.48 12.43 0.28
C PHE A 264 -3.24 13.93 0.12
N PHE A 265 -4.24 14.76 0.40
CA PHE A 265 -4.07 16.22 0.37
C PHE A 265 -3.04 16.71 1.39
N ALA A 266 -3.03 16.13 2.60
CA ALA A 266 -2.02 16.45 3.60
C ALA A 266 -0.60 16.06 3.11
N SER A 267 -0.47 14.94 2.41
CA SER A 267 0.78 14.54 1.75
C SER A 267 1.21 15.53 0.66
N ILE A 268 0.29 15.98 -0.20
CA ILE A 268 0.60 16.95 -1.25
C ILE A 268 1.06 18.29 -0.64
N LEU A 269 0.33 18.82 0.35
CA LEU A 269 0.71 20.09 0.98
C LEU A 269 2.11 20.02 1.59
N LYS A 270 2.50 18.91 2.23
CA LYS A 270 3.86 18.73 2.76
C LYS A 270 4.98 18.82 1.70
N LEU A 271 4.67 18.81 0.40
CA LEU A 271 5.63 19.09 -0.69
C LEU A 271 5.92 20.59 -0.87
N ARG A 272 5.10 21.49 -0.29
CA ARG A 272 5.22 22.97 -0.35
C ARG A 272 5.16 23.53 -1.77
N ILE A 273 4.18 23.07 -2.53
CA ILE A 273 3.97 23.46 -3.92
C ILE A 273 3.12 24.73 -3.95
N LYS A 274 3.63 25.79 -4.58
CA LYS A 274 3.04 27.14 -4.50
C LYS A 274 1.61 27.19 -5.04
N GLU A 275 1.38 26.51 -6.15
CA GLU A 275 0.08 26.45 -6.84
C GLU A 275 -1.00 25.76 -6.00
N VAL A 276 -0.59 24.90 -5.06
CA VAL A 276 -1.51 24.21 -4.15
C VAL A 276 -2.03 25.13 -3.04
N GLY A 277 -1.34 26.25 -2.77
CA GLY A 277 -1.75 27.23 -1.76
C GLY A 277 -3.16 27.79 -1.99
N ALA A 278 -3.61 27.89 -3.25
CA ALA A 278 -4.96 28.35 -3.60
C ALA A 278 -6.08 27.46 -3.03
N PHE A 279 -5.76 26.21 -2.65
CA PHE A 279 -6.73 25.26 -2.09
C PHE A 279 -6.72 25.18 -0.56
N HIS A 280 -5.89 25.97 0.14
CA HIS A 280 -5.76 25.95 1.60
C HIS A 280 -7.12 26.10 2.30
N LYS A 281 -7.93 27.07 1.90
CA LYS A 281 -9.28 27.30 2.45
C LYS A 281 -10.21 26.10 2.23
N THR A 282 -10.22 25.54 1.03
CA THR A 282 -11.03 24.36 0.69
C THR A 282 -10.60 23.14 1.50
N PHE A 283 -9.30 22.90 1.62
CA PHE A 283 -8.76 21.81 2.44
C PHE A 283 -9.10 21.94 3.92
N ALA A 284 -9.01 23.15 4.46
CA ALA A 284 -9.38 23.41 5.84
C ALA A 284 -10.88 23.17 6.09
N ALA A 285 -11.75 23.67 5.20
CA ALA A 285 -13.19 23.45 5.29
C ALA A 285 -13.58 21.96 5.24
N MET A 286 -12.98 21.18 4.32
CA MET A 286 -13.24 19.73 4.24
C MET A 286 -12.76 18.97 5.47
N ALA A 287 -11.63 19.37 6.05
CA ALA A 287 -11.14 18.76 7.28
C ALA A 287 -12.08 19.06 8.46
N VAL A 288 -12.58 20.30 8.57
CA VAL A 288 -13.58 20.65 9.59
C VAL A 288 -14.89 19.87 9.39
N ASP A 289 -15.37 19.73 8.15
CA ASP A 289 -16.53 18.90 7.83
C ASP A 289 -16.32 17.43 8.22
N SER A 290 -15.13 16.91 7.95
CA SER A 290 -14.77 15.55 8.33
C SER A 290 -14.68 15.37 9.84
N LEU A 291 -14.24 16.38 10.61
CA LEU A 291 -14.30 16.36 12.08
C LEU A 291 -15.73 16.42 12.64
N ARG A 292 -16.67 17.03 11.92
CA ARG A 292 -18.10 16.99 12.28
C ARG A 292 -18.69 15.61 12.09
N ASN A 293 -18.33 14.93 11.00
CA ASN A 293 -18.79 13.59 10.68
C ASN A 293 -18.10 12.52 11.54
N PHE A 294 -16.79 12.65 11.72
CA PHE A 294 -15.92 11.78 12.49
C PHE A 294 -15.25 12.59 13.60
N ARG A 295 -15.82 12.54 14.81
CA ARG A 295 -15.31 13.28 15.98
C ARG A 295 -13.82 13.05 16.27
N VAL A 296 -13.26 11.93 15.79
CA VAL A 296 -11.83 11.58 15.90
C VAL A 296 -11.28 11.20 14.53
N SER A 297 -11.09 12.18 13.64
CA SER A 297 -10.43 11.99 12.34
C SER A 297 -8.96 12.42 12.40
N LYS A 298 -8.04 11.44 12.39
CA LYS A 298 -6.59 11.71 12.38
C LYS A 298 -6.15 12.38 11.07
N ASN A 299 -6.77 12.05 9.95
CA ASN A 299 -6.37 12.64 8.67
C ASN A 299 -6.86 14.08 8.53
N ALA A 300 -8.04 14.41 9.05
CA ALA A 300 -8.53 15.79 9.10
C ALA A 300 -7.65 16.68 9.98
N LEU A 301 -7.27 16.22 11.17
CA LEU A 301 -6.35 16.95 12.06
C LEU A 301 -4.99 17.15 11.41
N ALA A 302 -4.44 16.09 10.79
CA ALA A 302 -3.17 16.17 10.07
C ALA A 302 -3.24 17.18 8.91
N LEU A 303 -4.35 17.21 8.15
CA LEU A 303 -4.56 18.16 7.07
C LEU A 303 -4.65 19.60 7.60
N LEU A 304 -5.49 19.85 8.61
CA LEU A 304 -5.64 21.18 9.22
C LEU A 304 -4.31 21.72 9.72
N ARG A 305 -3.55 20.89 10.44
CA ARG A 305 -2.24 21.29 10.97
C ARG A 305 -1.27 21.68 9.85
N VAL A 306 -1.26 20.94 8.75
CA VAL A 306 -0.38 21.27 7.63
C VAL A 306 -0.83 22.58 6.97
N VAL A 307 -2.13 22.75 6.71
CA VAL A 307 -2.66 23.99 6.13
C VAL A 307 -2.31 25.19 7.01
N VAL A 308 -2.65 25.16 8.30
CA VAL A 308 -2.40 26.26 9.23
C VAL A 308 -0.92 26.61 9.28
N LYS A 309 -0.04 25.61 9.35
CA LYS A 309 1.41 25.83 9.37
C LYS A 309 1.95 26.46 8.09
N GLU A 310 1.41 26.11 6.93
CA GLU A 310 1.84 26.70 5.65
C GLU A 310 1.31 28.10 5.43
N SER A 311 0.18 28.43 6.03
CA SER A 311 -0.42 29.76 5.96
C SER A 311 0.09 30.73 7.04
N LEU A 312 0.99 30.29 7.94
CA LEU A 312 1.68 31.19 8.88
C LEU A 312 2.49 32.24 8.10
N GLY A 313 1.98 33.48 8.09
CA GLY A 313 2.55 34.61 7.34
C GLY A 313 1.78 35.00 6.07
N GLY A 314 0.64 34.37 5.79
CA GLY A 314 -0.30 34.79 4.74
C GLY A 314 -1.38 35.76 5.25
N GLU A 315 -1.82 36.69 4.39
CA GLU A 315 -2.87 37.67 4.70
C GLU A 315 -4.30 37.10 4.58
N GLU A 316 -4.47 35.87 4.08
CA GLU A 316 -5.80 35.28 3.84
C GLU A 316 -6.33 34.52 5.05
N GLU A 317 -7.61 34.77 5.37
CA GLU A 317 -8.34 34.02 6.40
C GLU A 317 -8.71 32.62 5.88
N ILE A 318 -8.09 31.59 6.48
CA ILE A 318 -8.21 30.18 6.09
C ILE A 318 -9.53 29.55 6.56
N LEU A 319 -9.96 29.91 7.77
CA LEU A 319 -11.15 29.37 8.43
C LEU A 319 -12.08 30.51 8.87
N SER A 320 -13.37 30.32 8.66
CA SER A 320 -14.40 31.24 9.16
C SER A 320 -14.48 31.23 10.69
N GLU A 321 -15.03 32.29 11.28
CA GLU A 321 -15.25 32.39 12.72
C GLU A 321 -16.06 31.21 13.27
N HIS A 322 -17.10 30.77 12.55
CA HIS A 322 -17.92 29.63 12.94
C HIS A 322 -17.15 28.30 12.97
N GLU A 323 -16.18 28.11 12.07
CA GLU A 323 -15.34 26.91 12.06
C GLU A 323 -14.35 26.92 13.23
N VAL A 324 -13.77 28.07 13.56
CA VAL A 324 -12.91 28.22 14.74
C VAL A 324 -13.70 27.97 16.03
N GLN A 325 -14.92 28.52 16.15
CA GLN A 325 -15.80 28.26 17.29
C GLN A 325 -16.16 26.77 17.40
N PHE A 326 -16.40 26.09 16.26
CA PHE A 326 -16.61 24.65 16.26
C PHE A 326 -15.40 23.90 16.83
N LEU A 327 -14.18 24.19 16.36
CA LEU A 327 -12.95 23.55 16.87
C LEU A 327 -12.77 23.78 18.37
N VAL A 328 -13.06 24.98 18.87
CA VAL A 328 -13.02 25.29 20.32
C VAL A 328 -14.06 24.48 21.09
N SER A 329 -15.29 24.37 20.58
CA SER A 329 -16.32 23.56 21.24
C SER A 329 -16.00 22.06 21.22
N LEU A 330 -15.32 21.59 20.17
CA LEU A 330 -14.83 20.22 20.07
C LEU A 330 -13.78 19.93 21.16
N ILE A 331 -12.81 20.84 21.37
CA ILE A 331 -11.81 20.74 22.46
C ILE A 331 -12.46 20.63 23.85
N LEU A 332 -13.56 21.35 24.07
CA LEU A 332 -14.28 21.35 25.35
C LEU A 332 -15.16 20.10 25.53
N SER A 333 -15.22 19.20 24.56
CA SER A 333 -15.99 17.97 24.64
C SER A 333 -15.26 16.91 25.47
N GLU A 334 -15.91 16.42 26.54
CA GLU A 334 -15.38 15.34 27.39
C GLU A 334 -15.25 13.97 26.66
N ALA A 335 -15.70 13.87 25.41
CA ALA A 335 -15.73 12.62 24.66
C ALA A 335 -14.49 12.36 23.79
N LEU A 336 -13.48 13.23 23.84
CA LEU A 336 -12.25 13.11 23.04
C LEU A 336 -11.11 12.49 23.84
N GLU A 337 -10.25 11.76 23.14
CA GLU A 337 -8.98 11.28 23.70
C GLU A 337 -8.03 12.46 23.92
N ASP A 338 -7.26 12.43 25.03
CA ASP A 338 -6.34 13.51 25.40
C ASP A 338 -5.36 13.88 24.28
N GLU A 339 -4.88 12.90 23.50
CA GLU A 339 -3.98 13.12 22.37
C GLU A 339 -4.63 14.01 21.29
N VAL A 340 -5.90 13.77 20.99
CA VAL A 340 -6.68 14.55 20.00
C VAL A 340 -6.93 15.97 20.49
N VAL A 341 -7.22 16.12 21.79
CA VAL A 341 -7.40 17.43 22.42
C VAL A 341 -6.12 18.26 22.34
N VAL A 342 -4.96 17.65 22.59
CA VAL A 342 -3.65 18.32 22.48
C VAL A 342 -3.38 18.77 21.04
N GLU A 343 -3.67 17.93 20.04
CA GLU A 343 -3.51 18.31 18.63
C GLU A 343 -4.43 19.46 18.23
N LEU A 344 -5.71 19.41 18.61
CA LEU A 344 -6.67 20.47 18.34
C LEU A 344 -6.28 21.80 19.01
N LEU A 345 -5.80 21.74 20.26
CA LEU A 345 -5.31 22.92 20.96
C LEU A 345 -4.15 23.58 20.22
N GLN A 346 -3.20 22.79 19.70
CA GLN A 346 -2.08 23.31 18.90
C GLN A 346 -2.60 24.00 17.63
N VAL A 347 -3.52 23.37 16.90
CA VAL A 347 -4.12 23.94 15.68
C VAL A 347 -4.83 25.27 15.97
N VAL A 348 -5.64 25.33 17.03
CA VAL A 348 -6.36 26.55 17.42
C VAL A 348 -5.39 27.65 17.86
N GLN A 349 -4.33 27.33 18.61
CA GLN A 349 -3.31 28.30 19.00
C GLN A 349 -2.58 28.89 17.80
N GLU A 350 -2.20 28.06 16.83
CA GLU A 350 -1.55 28.51 15.59
C GLU A 350 -2.50 29.38 14.75
N LEU A 351 -3.78 29.01 14.62
CA LEU A 351 -4.81 29.83 13.95
C LEU A 351 -4.99 31.21 14.60
N LEU A 352 -5.01 31.27 15.94
CA LEU A 352 -5.13 32.52 16.69
C LEU A 352 -3.88 33.39 16.54
N ALA A 353 -2.70 32.79 16.34
CA ALA A 353 -1.48 33.54 16.06
C ALA A 353 -1.56 34.24 14.69
N ILE A 354 -2.03 33.52 13.65
CA ILE A 354 -2.23 34.09 12.30
C ILE A 354 -3.15 35.32 12.35
N ARG A 355 -4.27 35.23 13.08
CA ARG A 355 -5.24 36.35 13.21
C ARG A 355 -4.72 37.55 14.01
N ARG A 356 -3.66 37.41 14.81
CA ARG A 356 -3.06 38.54 15.54
C ARG A 356 -2.05 39.32 14.71
N ASP A 357 -1.50 38.68 13.68
CA ASP A 357 -0.48 39.26 12.79
C ASP A 357 -1.10 39.92 11.54
N GLN A 358 -2.41 39.74 11.32
CA GLN A 358 -3.26 40.48 10.36
C GLN A 358 -3.88 41.71 11.04
#